data_AF-A0A7C6XCB4-F1
#
_entry.id   AF-A0A7C6XCB4-F1
#
_cell.length_a   1.000
_cell.length_b   1.000
_cell.length_c   1.000
_cell.angle_alpha   90.00
_cell.angle_beta   90.00
_cell.angle_gamma   90.00
#
_symmetry.space_group_name_H-M   'P 1'
#
loop_
_entity.id
_entity.type
_entity.pdbx_description
1 polymer ?
#
loop_
_entity_poly.entity_id
_entity_poly.type
_entity_poly.pdbx_seq_one_letter_code
_entity_poly.pdbx_strand_id
1 'polypeptide(L)'
;DDAWLWGGDDPGRNLITREVLPRVVHRCDPGRPFVPSSPYHAPEQVRRGESRLLPEQHLWGPRDYFKSRFYTETTAHFISEIGYHGCPNVSSMRRFLDEEHLWPWQENSQWITHCTDSTPGGGPYKYRVRLMADQIRELFGIDPEALDEFALASQISQAEAKKFFVEMVRLRKWRRTGVLWWNVIDCWPQFSDAIVDYYFGKKLAYYYLRRVQEPVCLMIDEPEHWHVRVVAGNDSRSPAEGPFRVWDADTGETLLEGEFRTQANANQEVGRIRVSHGEHRLFLIEWRVDGRARGNHYLLGKPPIPFERYRKWLRAIAALPAGFNPEEVAR
;
A
#
# COMPACT_ATOMS: atom_id res chain seq x y z
N ASP A 1 -9.30 -9.51 18.69
CA ASP A 1 -10.24 -8.71 19.49
C ASP A 1 -11.47 -8.29 18.69
N ASP A 2 -11.30 -7.77 17.46
CA ASP A 2 -12.44 -7.40 16.59
C ASP A 2 -13.52 -8.49 16.48
N ALA A 3 -13.13 -9.75 16.27
CA ALA A 3 -14.09 -10.85 16.18
C ALA A 3 -14.92 -11.04 17.47
N TRP A 4 -14.35 -10.78 18.64
CA TRP A 4 -15.09 -10.82 19.91
C TRP A 4 -16.09 -9.66 20.01
N LEU A 5 -15.64 -8.46 19.63
CA LEU A 5 -16.49 -7.27 19.62
C LEU A 5 -17.65 -7.40 18.62
N TRP A 6 -17.42 -7.99 17.45
CA TRP A 6 -18.50 -8.27 16.48
C TRP A 6 -19.53 -9.26 17.03
N GLY A 7 -19.11 -10.17 17.89
CA GLY A 7 -19.99 -11.09 18.63
C GLY A 7 -20.70 -10.45 19.83
N GLY A 8 -20.37 -9.20 20.19
CA GLY A 8 -20.89 -8.52 21.37
C GLY A 8 -20.16 -8.85 22.68
N ASP A 9 -19.02 -9.53 22.60
CA ASP A 9 -18.23 -9.94 23.76
C ASP A 9 -17.05 -8.99 24.03
N ASP A 10 -16.70 -8.83 25.32
CA ASP A 10 -15.51 -8.09 25.73
C ASP A 10 -14.25 -8.95 25.53
N PRO A 11 -13.31 -8.56 24.64
CA PRO A 11 -12.07 -9.31 24.42
C PRO A 11 -11.19 -9.41 25.67
N GLY A 12 -11.38 -8.52 26.66
CA GLY A 12 -10.76 -8.60 27.98
C GLY A 12 -11.08 -9.89 28.75
N ARG A 13 -12.15 -10.60 28.39
CA ARG A 13 -12.57 -11.86 29.03
C ARG A 13 -11.96 -13.11 28.39
N ASN A 14 -11.19 -12.97 27.31
CA ASN A 14 -10.56 -14.10 26.65
C ASN A 14 -9.39 -14.65 27.49
N LEU A 15 -9.64 -15.72 28.25
CA LEU A 15 -8.64 -16.35 29.13
C LEU A 15 -7.39 -16.80 28.38
N ILE A 16 -7.52 -17.25 27.13
CA ILE A 16 -6.38 -17.73 26.34
C ILE A 16 -5.43 -16.58 26.05
N THR A 17 -5.93 -15.48 25.51
CA THR A 17 -5.10 -14.34 25.09
C THR A 17 -4.70 -13.42 26.24
N ARG A 18 -5.48 -13.36 27.32
CA ARG A 18 -5.25 -12.46 28.46
C ARG A 18 -4.54 -13.12 29.65
N GLU A 19 -4.60 -14.44 29.80
CA GLU A 19 -3.96 -15.13 30.92
C GLU A 19 -3.00 -16.25 30.50
N VAL A 20 -3.46 -17.21 29.70
CA VAL A 20 -2.69 -18.43 29.41
C VAL A 20 -1.43 -18.11 28.60
N LEU A 21 -1.61 -17.52 27.41
CA LEU A 21 -0.49 -17.17 26.53
C LEU A 21 0.52 -16.20 27.17
N PRO A 22 0.13 -15.07 27.80
CA PRO A 22 1.10 -14.17 28.43
C PRO A 22 1.87 -14.84 29.57
N ARG A 23 1.26 -15.71 30.38
CA ARG A 23 1.97 -16.46 31.43
C ARG A 23 2.98 -17.43 30.85
N VAL A 24 2.63 -18.12 29.76
CA VAL A 24 3.55 -19.04 29.07
C VAL A 24 4.73 -18.26 28.47
N VAL A 25 4.46 -17.18 27.74
CA VAL A 25 5.50 -16.33 27.15
C VAL A 25 6.41 -15.76 28.24
N HIS A 26 5.87 -15.27 29.36
CA HIS A 26 6.70 -14.75 30.45
C HIS A 26 7.60 -15.83 31.09
N ARG A 27 7.12 -17.09 31.21
CA ARG A 27 7.93 -18.19 31.75
C ARG A 27 9.05 -18.64 30.81
N CYS A 28 8.81 -18.60 29.50
CA CYS A 28 9.74 -19.13 28.49
C CYS A 28 10.64 -18.05 27.86
N ASP A 29 10.18 -16.81 27.78
CA ASP A 29 10.83 -15.67 27.14
C ASP A 29 10.42 -14.32 27.79
N PRO A 30 10.85 -14.05 29.04
CA PRO A 30 10.48 -12.83 29.75
C PRO A 30 11.09 -11.54 29.14
N GLY A 31 12.05 -11.68 28.21
CA GLY A 31 12.78 -10.54 27.63
C GLY A 31 12.05 -9.85 26.47
N ARG A 32 10.97 -10.43 25.94
CA ARG A 32 10.19 -9.85 24.82
C ARG A 32 8.77 -9.49 25.26
N PRO A 33 8.24 -8.34 24.80
CA PRO A 33 6.86 -7.96 25.08
C PRO A 33 5.88 -8.90 24.36
N PHE A 34 4.75 -9.17 25.02
CA PHE A 34 3.64 -9.91 24.44
C PHE A 34 2.50 -8.96 24.07
N VAL A 35 2.04 -9.03 22.83
CA VAL A 35 0.85 -8.32 22.35
C VAL A 35 -0.29 -9.34 22.26
N PRO A 36 -1.38 -9.18 23.04
CA PRO A 36 -2.35 -10.25 23.19
C PRO A 36 -3.35 -10.38 22.03
N SER A 37 -3.38 -9.46 21.07
CA SER A 37 -4.20 -9.54 19.85
C SER A 37 -3.71 -8.56 18.78
N SER A 38 -4.07 -8.82 17.52
CA SER A 38 -3.98 -7.87 16.41
C SER A 38 -5.38 -7.79 15.74
N PRO A 39 -6.10 -6.64 15.80
CA PRO A 39 -5.72 -5.47 16.56
C PRO A 39 -5.89 -5.72 18.06
N TYR A 40 -5.22 -4.92 18.91
CA TYR A 40 -5.37 -5.00 20.37
C TYR A 40 -6.31 -3.93 20.91
N HIS A 41 -7.38 -4.38 21.56
CA HIS A 41 -8.33 -3.53 22.27
C HIS A 41 -8.04 -3.53 23.77
N ALA A 42 -7.47 -2.42 24.24
CA ALA A 42 -7.21 -2.22 25.66
C ALA A 42 -8.52 -2.12 26.45
N PRO A 43 -8.60 -2.65 27.69
CA PRO A 43 -9.82 -2.61 28.49
C PRO A 43 -10.40 -1.21 28.70
N GLU A 44 -9.56 -0.18 28.77
CA GLU A 44 -10.01 1.22 28.86
C GLU A 44 -10.71 1.68 27.58
N GLN A 45 -10.15 1.33 26.41
CA GLN A 45 -10.78 1.64 25.14
C GLN A 45 -12.15 0.97 25.02
N VAL A 46 -12.26 -0.31 25.40
CA VAL A 46 -13.53 -1.05 25.39
C VAL A 46 -14.56 -0.39 26.31
N ARG A 47 -14.17 -0.02 27.54
CA ARG A 47 -15.08 0.66 28.50
C ARG A 47 -15.60 2.00 28.01
N ARG A 48 -14.76 2.78 27.31
CA ARG A 48 -15.12 4.11 26.81
C ARG A 48 -15.79 4.08 25.43
N GLY A 49 -15.58 3.03 24.64
CA GLY A 49 -16.07 2.93 23.26
C GLY A 49 -15.35 3.88 22.29
N GLU A 50 -14.17 4.40 22.65
CA GLU A 50 -13.48 5.43 21.87
C GLU A 50 -12.36 4.83 21.00
N SER A 51 -12.65 4.60 19.71
CA SER A 51 -11.67 4.01 18.77
C SER A 51 -10.37 4.81 18.60
N ARG A 52 -10.41 6.13 18.87
CA ARG A 52 -9.23 7.02 18.84
C ARG A 52 -8.17 6.67 19.89
N LEU A 53 -8.54 5.91 20.93
CA LEU A 53 -7.62 5.44 21.96
C LEU A 53 -6.83 4.20 21.52
N LEU A 54 -7.14 3.61 20.36
CA LEU A 54 -6.42 2.45 19.86
C LEU A 54 -5.06 2.89 19.29
N PRO A 55 -3.93 2.44 19.89
CA PRO A 55 -2.61 2.74 19.36
C PRO A 55 -2.35 1.99 18.05
N GLU A 56 -3.03 0.87 17.84
CA GLU A 56 -2.89 0.02 16.67
C GLU A 56 -4.26 -0.25 16.04
N GLN A 57 -4.34 -0.24 14.71
CA GLN A 57 -5.59 -0.39 13.96
C GLN A 57 -5.41 -1.22 12.69
N HIS A 58 -6.46 -1.96 12.34
CA HIS A 58 -6.63 -2.60 11.03
C HIS A 58 -7.41 -1.66 10.10
N LEU A 59 -6.75 -1.11 9.09
CA LEU A 59 -7.34 -0.14 8.16
C LEU A 59 -7.89 -0.81 6.90
N TRP A 60 -8.81 -1.76 7.08
CA TRP A 60 -9.45 -2.45 5.97
C TRP A 60 -10.49 -1.58 5.25
N GLY A 61 -11.29 -0.81 5.99
CA GLY A 61 -12.15 0.23 5.44
C GLY A 61 -13.06 -0.18 4.28
N PRO A 62 -13.53 0.80 3.49
CA PRO A 62 -14.31 0.54 2.28
C PRO A 62 -13.47 0.06 1.09
N ARG A 63 -12.13 0.21 1.13
CA ARG A 63 -11.24 -0.05 -0.03
C ARG A 63 -11.61 0.77 -1.28
N ASP A 64 -12.11 1.98 -1.03
CA ASP A 64 -12.35 3.07 -1.98
C ASP A 64 -11.03 3.73 -2.41
N TYR A 65 -11.04 5.03 -2.73
CA TYR A 65 -9.81 5.74 -3.07
C TYR A 65 -8.78 5.68 -1.93
N PHE A 66 -7.59 5.16 -2.21
CA PHE A 66 -6.53 4.97 -1.22
C PHE A 66 -6.01 6.26 -0.55
N LYS A 67 -6.33 7.45 -1.08
CA LYS A 67 -6.07 8.75 -0.42
C LYS A 67 -7.32 9.37 0.24
N SER A 68 -8.39 8.60 0.43
CA SER A 68 -9.61 9.06 1.10
C SER A 68 -9.36 9.43 2.57
N ARG A 69 -10.31 10.16 3.18
CA ARG A 69 -10.23 10.56 4.59
C ARG A 69 -10.12 9.37 5.54
N PHE A 70 -10.71 8.22 5.17
CA PHE A 70 -10.60 6.99 5.95
C PHE A 70 -9.14 6.61 6.24
N TYR A 71 -8.29 6.65 5.20
CA TYR A 71 -6.86 6.34 5.35
C TYR A 71 -6.07 7.53 5.91
N THR A 72 -6.31 8.73 5.38
CA THR A 72 -5.47 9.90 5.69
C THR A 72 -5.72 10.50 7.08
N GLU A 73 -6.91 10.28 7.66
CA GLU A 73 -7.27 10.75 9.00
C GLU A 73 -7.25 9.65 10.08
N THR A 74 -6.66 8.48 9.77
CA THR A 74 -6.45 7.42 10.78
C THR A 74 -5.79 7.97 12.04
N THR A 75 -6.20 7.48 13.21
CA THR A 75 -5.60 7.85 14.50
C THR A 75 -4.53 6.87 14.97
N ALA A 76 -4.32 5.77 14.24
CA ALA A 76 -3.35 4.74 14.56
C ALA A 76 -1.93 5.31 14.77
N HIS A 77 -1.22 4.80 15.78
CA HIS A 77 0.23 4.94 15.88
C HIS A 77 0.95 3.85 15.07
N PHE A 78 0.38 2.64 15.05
CA PHE A 78 0.86 1.50 14.27
C PHE A 78 -0.29 0.91 13.45
N ILE A 79 -0.13 0.78 12.14
CA ILE A 79 -1.14 0.14 11.29
C ILE A 79 -0.72 -1.32 11.11
N SER A 80 -1.33 -2.26 11.82
CA SER A 80 -0.88 -3.66 11.77
C SER A 80 -1.47 -4.46 10.61
N GLU A 81 -2.53 -3.96 9.99
CA GLU A 81 -3.06 -4.48 8.74
C GLU A 81 -3.64 -3.34 7.90
N ILE A 82 -3.27 -3.32 6.62
CA ILE A 82 -3.87 -2.48 5.59
C ILE A 82 -3.61 -3.12 4.22
N GLY A 83 -4.60 -3.14 3.34
CA GLY A 83 -4.48 -3.84 2.06
C GLY A 83 -5.18 -3.12 0.93
N TYR A 84 -4.79 -3.48 -0.28
CA TYR A 84 -5.45 -3.07 -1.50
C TYR A 84 -5.33 -4.22 -2.51
N HIS A 85 -6.44 -4.54 -3.18
CA HIS A 85 -6.56 -5.74 -3.98
C HIS A 85 -5.87 -5.53 -5.33
N GLY A 86 -5.31 -6.60 -5.90
CA GLY A 86 -4.57 -6.52 -7.16
C GLY A 86 -4.58 -7.83 -7.92
N CYS A 87 -4.91 -7.77 -9.19
CA CYS A 87 -4.93 -8.91 -10.09
C CYS A 87 -3.52 -9.56 -10.18
N PRO A 88 -3.40 -10.90 -10.13
CA PRO A 88 -2.14 -11.57 -10.44
C PRO A 88 -1.73 -11.34 -11.91
N ASN A 89 -0.52 -11.79 -12.24
CA ASN A 89 -0.05 -11.75 -13.61
C ASN A 89 -0.92 -12.64 -14.51
N VAL A 90 -1.17 -12.24 -15.75
CA VAL A 90 -2.00 -13.02 -16.69
C VAL A 90 -1.40 -14.41 -16.93
N SER A 91 -0.07 -14.52 -17.00
CA SER A 91 0.66 -15.79 -17.05
C SER A 91 0.34 -16.72 -15.87
N SER A 92 0.13 -16.17 -14.66
CA SER A 92 -0.30 -16.93 -13.49
C SER A 92 -1.77 -17.35 -13.61
N MET A 93 -2.65 -16.48 -14.11
CA MET A 93 -4.07 -16.79 -14.31
C MET A 93 -4.28 -17.96 -15.27
N ARG A 94 -3.55 -18.01 -16.38
CA ARG A 94 -3.58 -19.12 -17.35
C ARG A 94 -3.21 -20.49 -16.76
N ARG A 95 -2.66 -20.53 -15.54
CA ARG A 95 -2.28 -21.77 -14.87
C ARG A 95 -3.36 -22.31 -13.93
N PHE A 96 -4.34 -21.49 -13.57
CA PHE A 96 -5.41 -21.90 -12.65
C PHE A 96 -6.82 -21.60 -13.16
N LEU A 97 -6.95 -20.95 -14.32
CA LEU A 97 -8.21 -20.75 -15.02
C LEU A 97 -8.20 -21.49 -16.35
N ASP A 98 -9.36 -22.02 -16.74
CA ASP A 98 -9.58 -22.51 -18.11
C ASP A 98 -9.61 -21.34 -19.10
N GLU A 99 -9.22 -21.58 -20.36
CA GLU A 99 -9.08 -20.52 -21.37
C GLU A 99 -10.40 -19.74 -21.58
N GLU A 100 -11.54 -20.42 -21.63
CA GLU A 100 -12.85 -19.78 -21.75
C GLU A 100 -13.29 -19.01 -20.48
N HIS A 101 -12.63 -19.23 -19.34
CA HIS A 101 -12.88 -18.56 -18.06
C HIS A 101 -11.81 -17.50 -17.73
N LEU A 102 -10.83 -17.26 -18.60
CA LEU A 102 -9.86 -16.18 -18.41
C LEU A 102 -10.52 -14.79 -18.40
N TRP A 103 -11.53 -14.60 -19.23
CA TRP A 103 -12.24 -13.34 -19.40
C TRP A 103 -13.61 -13.56 -20.06
N PRO A 104 -14.68 -12.85 -19.65
CA PRO A 104 -14.76 -11.78 -18.66
C PRO A 104 -14.78 -12.27 -17.20
N TRP A 105 -14.56 -11.37 -16.24
CA TRP A 105 -14.60 -11.68 -14.80
C TRP A 105 -16.02 -11.73 -14.24
N GLN A 106 -16.98 -11.06 -14.89
CA GLN A 106 -18.37 -10.99 -14.48
C GLN A 106 -19.04 -12.36 -14.59
N GLU A 107 -19.82 -12.72 -13.57
CA GLU A 107 -20.53 -14.02 -13.51
C GLU A 107 -19.62 -15.23 -13.75
N ASN A 108 -18.33 -15.11 -13.40
CA ASN A 108 -17.33 -16.14 -13.63
C ASN A 108 -17.04 -16.95 -12.36
N SER A 109 -17.51 -18.20 -12.33
CA SER A 109 -17.40 -19.08 -11.16
C SER A 109 -15.96 -19.43 -10.77
N GLN A 110 -15.03 -19.48 -11.73
CA GLN A 110 -13.62 -19.75 -11.43
C GLN A 110 -12.96 -18.53 -10.77
N TRP A 111 -13.30 -17.31 -11.20
CA TRP A 111 -12.87 -16.11 -10.50
C TRP A 111 -13.39 -16.03 -9.07
N ILE A 112 -14.67 -16.38 -8.85
CA ILE A 112 -15.25 -16.45 -7.50
C ILE A 112 -14.55 -17.52 -6.66
N THR A 113 -14.28 -18.69 -7.24
CA THR A 113 -13.58 -19.78 -6.55
C THR A 113 -12.21 -19.30 -6.07
N HIS A 114 -11.50 -18.54 -6.90
CA HIS A 114 -10.16 -18.04 -6.62
C HIS A 114 -10.13 -16.68 -5.91
N CYS A 115 -11.23 -16.14 -5.37
CA CYS A 115 -11.24 -14.84 -4.67
C CYS A 115 -11.20 -14.91 -3.13
N THR A 116 -10.81 -16.08 -2.59
CA THR A 116 -10.80 -16.40 -1.15
C THR A 116 -12.20 -16.43 -0.52
N ASP A 117 -13.21 -16.76 -1.30
CA ASP A 117 -14.55 -17.01 -0.75
C ASP A 117 -14.58 -18.37 -0.05
N SER A 118 -14.88 -18.37 1.25
CA SER A 118 -14.86 -19.57 2.08
C SER A 118 -16.13 -20.43 1.94
N THR A 119 -17.13 -19.96 1.18
CA THR A 119 -18.43 -20.64 1.08
C THR A 119 -18.69 -21.12 -0.36
N PRO A 120 -18.99 -22.42 -0.57
CA PRO A 120 -19.39 -22.93 -1.88
C PRO A 120 -20.61 -22.19 -2.43
N GLY A 121 -20.56 -21.76 -3.70
CA GLY A 121 -21.69 -21.08 -4.36
C GLY A 121 -21.78 -19.56 -4.12
N GLY A 122 -20.80 -18.95 -3.44
CA GLY A 122 -20.71 -17.51 -3.24
C GLY A 122 -21.17 -17.07 -1.86
N GLY A 123 -20.20 -16.86 -0.98
CA GLY A 123 -20.33 -16.30 0.35
C GLY A 123 -20.08 -14.79 0.39
N PRO A 124 -19.83 -14.25 1.60
CA PRO A 124 -19.74 -12.81 1.83
C PRO A 124 -18.52 -12.15 1.17
N TYR A 125 -17.57 -12.91 0.62
CA TYR A 125 -16.32 -12.39 0.05
C TYR A 125 -16.29 -12.35 -1.49
N LYS A 126 -17.34 -12.83 -2.18
CA LYS A 126 -17.44 -12.78 -3.65
C LYS A 126 -17.26 -11.37 -4.25
N TYR A 127 -17.54 -10.33 -3.47
CA TYR A 127 -17.35 -8.94 -3.90
C TYR A 127 -15.90 -8.60 -4.24
N ARG A 128 -14.90 -9.41 -3.81
CA ARG A 128 -13.48 -9.10 -4.03
C ARG A 128 -13.07 -9.12 -5.50
N VAL A 129 -13.74 -9.91 -6.35
CA VAL A 129 -13.52 -9.81 -7.81
C VAL A 129 -13.97 -8.45 -8.32
N ARG A 130 -15.20 -8.05 -7.97
CA ARG A 130 -15.77 -6.74 -8.31
C ARG A 130 -14.97 -5.59 -7.70
N LEU A 131 -14.39 -5.78 -6.51
CA LEU A 131 -13.57 -4.78 -5.84
C LEU A 131 -12.39 -4.34 -6.71
N MET A 132 -11.71 -5.24 -7.42
CA MET A 132 -10.66 -4.85 -8.37
C MET A 132 -11.21 -3.93 -9.47
N ALA A 133 -12.39 -4.25 -10.02
CA ALA A 133 -13.03 -3.41 -11.03
C ALA A 133 -13.45 -2.04 -10.47
N ASP A 134 -14.02 -2.01 -9.27
CA ASP A 134 -14.41 -0.77 -8.59
C ASP A 134 -13.18 0.11 -8.30
N GLN A 135 -12.04 -0.49 -7.92
CA GLN A 135 -10.78 0.21 -7.68
C GLN A 135 -10.11 0.73 -8.96
N ILE A 136 -10.31 0.05 -10.10
CA ILE A 136 -9.92 0.54 -11.42
C ILE A 136 -10.80 1.73 -11.81
N ARG A 137 -12.12 1.59 -11.67
CA ARG A 137 -13.07 2.67 -11.95
C ARG A 137 -12.81 3.90 -11.09
N GLU A 138 -12.52 3.72 -9.80
CA GLU A 138 -12.19 4.82 -8.90
C GLU A 138 -10.93 5.55 -9.38
N LEU A 139 -9.83 4.84 -9.67
CA LEU A 139 -8.56 5.50 -10.04
C LEU A 139 -8.56 6.07 -11.47
N PHE A 140 -9.16 5.37 -12.43
CA PHE A 140 -9.02 5.66 -13.86
C PHE A 140 -10.32 6.05 -14.56
N GLY A 141 -11.48 5.82 -13.95
CA GLY A 141 -12.77 6.09 -14.57
C GLY A 141 -13.10 5.19 -15.77
N ILE A 142 -12.47 4.00 -15.86
CA ILE A 142 -12.66 3.06 -16.97
C ILE A 142 -13.22 1.72 -16.51
N ASP A 143 -13.78 1.00 -17.46
CA ASP A 143 -14.14 -0.42 -17.38
C ASP A 143 -13.34 -1.19 -18.43
N PRO A 144 -12.23 -1.84 -18.06
CA PRO A 144 -11.44 -2.61 -19.01
C PRO A 144 -12.27 -3.66 -19.76
N GLU A 145 -12.11 -3.73 -21.08
CA GLU A 145 -12.80 -4.70 -21.94
C GLU A 145 -11.93 -5.93 -22.25
N ALA A 146 -10.65 -5.90 -21.86
CA ALA A 146 -9.68 -6.97 -22.08
C ALA A 146 -8.91 -7.33 -20.79
N LEU A 147 -8.56 -8.61 -20.67
CA LEU A 147 -7.86 -9.15 -19.49
C LEU A 147 -6.53 -8.44 -19.20
N ASP A 148 -5.69 -8.23 -20.22
CA ASP A 148 -4.39 -7.57 -20.06
C ASP A 148 -4.54 -6.14 -19.53
N GLU A 149 -5.59 -5.44 -19.98
CA GLU A 149 -5.90 -4.10 -19.52
C GLU A 149 -6.40 -4.10 -18.07
N PHE A 150 -7.29 -5.04 -17.74
CA PHE A 150 -7.78 -5.22 -16.38
C PHE A 150 -6.65 -5.55 -15.40
N ALA A 151 -5.78 -6.49 -15.75
CA ALA A 151 -4.66 -6.90 -14.92
C ALA A 151 -3.67 -5.75 -14.71
N LEU A 152 -3.32 -5.02 -15.77
CA LEU A 152 -2.42 -3.86 -15.67
C LEU A 152 -3.04 -2.74 -14.81
N ALA A 153 -4.27 -2.33 -15.08
CA ALA A 153 -4.96 -1.27 -14.32
C ALA A 153 -5.12 -1.65 -12.85
N SER A 154 -5.49 -2.90 -12.57
CA SER A 154 -5.60 -3.42 -11.20
C SER A 154 -4.27 -3.38 -10.46
N GLN A 155 -3.18 -3.87 -11.08
CA GLN A 155 -1.85 -3.86 -10.46
C GLN A 155 -1.32 -2.44 -10.23
N ILE A 156 -1.63 -1.49 -11.11
CA ILE A 156 -1.30 -0.08 -10.89
C ILE A 156 -2.05 0.49 -9.69
N SER A 157 -3.36 0.26 -9.62
CA SER A 157 -4.19 0.73 -8.51
C SER A 157 -3.67 0.18 -7.17
N GLN A 158 -3.34 -1.11 -7.12
CA GLN A 158 -2.70 -1.74 -5.98
C GLN A 158 -1.33 -1.11 -5.64
N ALA A 159 -0.48 -0.91 -6.64
CA ALA A 159 0.88 -0.42 -6.42
C ALA A 159 0.89 1.01 -5.86
N GLU A 160 0.07 1.91 -6.42
CA GLU A 160 -0.09 3.28 -5.93
C GLU A 160 -0.68 3.31 -4.51
N ALA A 161 -1.70 2.50 -4.24
CA ALA A 161 -2.30 2.42 -2.91
C ALA A 161 -1.30 1.95 -1.84
N LYS A 162 -0.61 0.84 -2.09
CA LYS A 162 0.38 0.29 -1.14
C LYS A 162 1.58 1.20 -0.95
N LYS A 163 2.06 1.81 -2.02
CA LYS A 163 3.11 2.84 -1.97
C LYS A 163 2.67 3.99 -1.06
N PHE A 164 1.48 4.53 -1.29
CA PHE A 164 0.92 5.62 -0.50
C PHE A 164 0.81 5.25 0.98
N PHE A 165 0.32 4.05 1.30
CA PHE A 165 0.20 3.59 2.69
C PHE A 165 1.54 3.55 3.45
N VAL A 166 2.62 3.14 2.79
CA VAL A 166 3.96 3.18 3.38
C VAL A 166 4.43 4.62 3.57
N GLU A 167 4.30 5.45 2.55
CA GLU A 167 4.78 6.83 2.58
C GLU A 167 4.03 7.69 3.61
N MET A 168 2.70 7.59 3.71
CA MET A 168 1.92 8.37 4.69
C MET A 168 2.30 8.05 6.14
N VAL A 169 2.77 6.83 6.41
CA VAL A 169 3.27 6.42 7.73
C VAL A 169 4.67 6.97 7.94
N ARG A 170 5.57 6.77 6.99
CA ARG A 170 6.96 7.25 7.07
C ARG A 170 7.02 8.77 7.19
N LEU A 171 6.25 9.52 6.39
CA LEU A 171 6.15 10.98 6.42
C LEU A 171 5.72 11.51 7.80
N ARG A 172 4.92 10.75 8.55
CA ARG A 172 4.36 11.14 9.85
C ARG A 172 5.10 10.52 11.04
N LYS A 173 6.30 9.98 10.84
CA LYS A 173 7.23 9.67 11.94
C LYS A 173 7.47 10.92 12.80
N TRP A 174 7.44 10.89 14.14
CA TRP A 174 7.25 9.77 15.08
C TRP A 174 5.81 9.56 15.57
N ARG A 175 4.84 10.28 14.99
CA ARG A 175 3.43 10.08 15.34
C ARG A 175 2.90 8.73 14.83
N ARG A 176 3.39 8.28 13.67
CA ARG A 176 3.16 6.94 13.12
C ARG A 176 4.50 6.21 13.05
N THR A 177 4.55 5.02 13.61
CA THR A 177 5.81 4.29 13.85
C THR A 177 5.87 2.93 13.18
N GLY A 178 4.81 2.52 12.48
CA GLY A 178 4.84 1.30 11.70
C GLY A 178 3.58 1.08 10.87
N VAL A 179 3.78 0.33 9.80
CA VAL A 179 2.74 -0.16 8.90
C VAL A 179 3.11 -1.56 8.43
N LEU A 180 2.17 -2.48 8.55
CA LEU A 180 2.23 -3.81 7.98
C LEU A 180 1.13 -3.88 6.93
N TRP A 181 1.54 -3.83 5.66
CA TRP A 181 0.63 -3.96 4.55
C TRP A 181 0.39 -5.45 4.24
N TRP A 182 -0.85 -5.80 3.94
CA TRP A 182 -1.30 -7.14 3.63
C TRP A 182 -1.32 -7.37 2.12
N ASN A 183 -0.79 -8.44 1.55
CA ASN A 183 0.21 -9.37 2.11
C ASN A 183 1.38 -9.52 1.12
N VAL A 184 2.42 -10.26 1.53
CA VAL A 184 3.64 -10.45 0.73
C VAL A 184 3.40 -11.46 -0.39
N ILE A 185 3.02 -12.68 -0.04
CA ILE A 185 2.91 -13.82 -0.97
C ILE A 185 1.60 -14.60 -0.76
N ASP A 186 1.05 -15.14 -1.85
CA ASP A 186 -0.09 -16.05 -1.81
C ASP A 186 0.29 -17.49 -1.45
N CYS A 187 -0.55 -18.17 -0.68
CA CYS A 187 -0.38 -19.58 -0.31
C CYS A 187 -1.06 -20.57 -1.26
N TRP A 188 -1.85 -20.07 -2.22
CA TRP A 188 -2.51 -20.85 -3.28
C TRP A 188 -2.83 -19.93 -4.48
N PRO A 189 -3.13 -20.46 -5.67
CA PRO A 189 -3.50 -19.63 -6.82
C PRO A 189 -4.79 -18.84 -6.52
N GLN A 190 -4.73 -17.51 -6.47
CA GLN A 190 -5.88 -16.67 -6.12
C GLN A 190 -5.76 -15.21 -6.56
N PHE A 191 -6.88 -14.51 -6.51
CA PHE A 191 -6.99 -13.06 -6.55
C PHE A 191 -6.95 -12.49 -5.12
N SER A 192 -5.88 -11.77 -4.79
CA SER A 192 -5.63 -11.32 -3.42
C SER A 192 -4.93 -9.97 -3.37
N ASP A 193 -4.76 -9.47 -2.14
CA ASP A 193 -3.92 -8.32 -1.84
C ASP A 193 -2.42 -8.64 -1.92
N ALA A 194 -1.99 -9.88 -2.21
CA ALA A 194 -0.56 -10.21 -2.26
C ALA A 194 0.18 -9.40 -3.34
N ILE A 195 1.46 -9.12 -3.13
CA ILE A 195 2.32 -8.48 -4.14
C ILE A 195 3.19 -9.48 -4.93
N VAL A 196 3.26 -10.71 -4.45
CA VAL A 196 3.85 -11.86 -5.13
C VAL A 196 2.79 -12.94 -5.18
N ASP A 197 2.47 -13.45 -6.36
CA ASP A 197 1.49 -14.51 -6.50
C ASP A 197 2.07 -15.88 -6.09
N TYR A 198 1.22 -16.91 -6.08
CA TYR A 198 1.57 -18.28 -5.69
C TYR A 198 2.69 -18.89 -6.53
N TYR A 199 2.86 -18.42 -7.77
CA TYR A 199 3.90 -18.89 -8.69
C TYR A 199 5.16 -18.03 -8.65
N PHE A 200 5.30 -17.20 -7.60
CA PHE A 200 6.39 -16.26 -7.40
C PHE A 200 6.45 -15.13 -8.44
N GLY A 201 5.35 -14.91 -9.17
CA GLY A 201 5.18 -13.77 -10.06
C GLY A 201 5.09 -12.48 -9.25
N LYS A 202 6.01 -11.56 -9.47
CA LYS A 202 6.01 -10.24 -8.81
C LYS A 202 5.01 -9.33 -9.51
N LYS A 203 4.03 -8.81 -8.76
CA LYS A 203 3.12 -7.74 -9.20
C LYS A 203 3.83 -6.39 -9.17
N LEU A 204 3.28 -5.37 -9.83
CA LEU A 204 3.85 -4.01 -9.86
C LEU A 204 4.15 -3.45 -8.45
N ALA A 205 3.27 -3.71 -7.49
CA ALA A 205 3.42 -3.28 -6.11
C ALA A 205 4.75 -3.73 -5.46
N TYR A 206 5.32 -4.86 -5.88
CA TYR A 206 6.63 -5.32 -5.41
C TYR A 206 7.73 -4.30 -5.69
N TYR A 207 7.76 -3.74 -6.90
CA TYR A 207 8.78 -2.79 -7.31
C TYR A 207 8.62 -1.45 -6.60
N TYR A 208 7.37 -1.00 -6.40
CA TYR A 208 7.10 0.27 -5.71
C TYR A 208 7.44 0.17 -4.23
N LEU A 209 7.01 -0.90 -3.56
CA LEU A 209 7.32 -1.15 -2.14
C LEU A 209 8.80 -1.36 -1.87
N ARG A 210 9.55 -1.92 -2.83
CA ARG A 210 11.01 -2.00 -2.73
C ARG A 210 11.64 -0.61 -2.63
N ARG A 211 11.15 0.36 -3.41
CA ARG A 211 11.67 1.75 -3.41
C ARG A 211 11.30 2.50 -2.14
N VAL A 212 10.02 2.48 -1.76
CA VAL A 212 9.53 3.26 -0.62
C VAL A 212 9.83 2.63 0.74
N GLN A 213 10.49 1.47 0.78
CA GLN A 213 11.01 0.86 2.02
C GLN A 213 12.54 0.89 2.09
N GLU A 214 13.23 1.59 1.19
CA GLU A 214 14.67 1.85 1.34
C GLU A 214 14.93 2.66 2.63
N PRO A 215 16.05 2.39 3.35
CA PRO A 215 16.37 3.05 4.61
C PRO A 215 16.37 4.58 4.52
N VAL A 216 16.85 5.13 3.40
CA VAL A 216 16.75 6.56 3.09
C VAL A 216 15.88 6.71 1.85
N CYS A 217 14.78 7.46 1.96
CA CYS A 217 13.81 7.65 0.89
C CYS A 217 13.31 9.09 0.84
N LEU A 218 13.32 9.68 -0.37
CA LEU A 218 12.64 10.94 -0.59
C LEU A 218 11.19 10.68 -1.01
N MET A 219 10.27 11.34 -0.30
CA MET A 219 8.83 11.19 -0.43
C MET A 219 8.20 12.57 -0.57
N ILE A 220 7.00 12.61 -1.15
CA ILE A 220 6.22 13.84 -1.30
C ILE A 220 4.91 13.65 -0.54
N ASP A 221 4.61 14.60 0.34
CA ASP A 221 3.35 14.61 1.11
C ASP A 221 2.20 15.15 0.26
N GLU A 222 0.97 14.87 0.69
CA GLU A 222 -0.23 15.35 -0.02
C GLU A 222 -0.33 16.88 0.01
N PRO A 223 -1.00 17.48 -0.99
CA PRO A 223 -1.01 18.93 -1.14
C PRO A 223 -1.70 19.63 0.05
N GLU A 224 -1.05 20.66 0.57
CA GLU A 224 -1.55 21.52 1.64
C GLU A 224 -1.15 22.97 1.33
N HIS A 225 -2.07 23.92 1.49
CA HIS A 225 -1.80 25.35 1.27
C HIS A 225 -1.06 25.67 -0.05
N TRP A 226 -1.54 25.12 -1.18
CA TRP A 226 -0.98 25.28 -2.53
C TRP A 226 0.39 24.62 -2.79
N HIS A 227 0.87 23.76 -1.88
CA HIS A 227 2.18 23.13 -2.00
C HIS A 227 2.12 21.66 -1.65
N VAL A 228 3.02 20.87 -2.23
CA VAL A 228 3.43 19.58 -1.67
C VAL A 228 4.79 19.74 -1.00
N ARG A 229 5.01 18.99 0.08
CA ARG A 229 6.27 19.00 0.83
C ARG A 229 7.13 17.84 0.35
N VAL A 230 8.39 18.11 0.03
CA VAL A 230 9.38 17.09 -0.29
C VAL A 230 10.16 16.78 0.98
N VAL A 231 10.18 15.52 1.38
CA VAL A 231 10.74 15.07 2.67
C VAL A 231 11.73 13.95 2.43
N ALA A 232 12.94 14.10 2.98
CA ALA A 232 13.91 13.02 3.10
C ALA A 232 13.65 12.28 4.42
N GLY A 233 13.16 11.04 4.32
CA GLY A 233 13.01 10.14 5.46
C GLY A 233 14.22 9.24 5.63
N ASN A 234 14.78 9.19 6.84
CA ASN A 234 15.88 8.31 7.20
C ASN A 234 15.46 7.37 8.32
N ASP A 235 15.43 6.07 8.04
CA ASP A 235 15.14 4.97 8.97
C ASP A 235 16.42 4.22 9.38
N SER A 236 17.58 4.65 8.90
CA SER A 236 18.87 4.06 9.24
C SER A 236 19.40 4.55 10.60
N ARG A 237 20.47 3.89 11.06
CA ARG A 237 21.16 4.21 12.32
C ARG A 237 22.24 5.29 12.16
N SER A 238 22.39 5.85 10.98
CA SER A 238 23.42 6.85 10.66
C SER A 238 22.79 8.07 9.99
N PRO A 239 23.37 9.27 10.15
CA PRO A 239 23.02 10.40 9.31
C PRO A 239 23.21 10.08 7.82
N ALA A 240 22.43 10.72 6.97
CA ALA A 240 22.54 10.55 5.52
C ALA A 240 22.39 11.89 4.81
N GLU A 241 23.16 12.07 3.74
CA GLU A 241 23.13 13.24 2.89
C GLU A 241 23.37 12.88 1.43
N GLY A 242 22.99 13.80 0.54
CA GLY A 242 23.33 13.70 -0.86
C GLY A 242 22.46 14.59 -1.76
N PRO A 243 22.81 14.66 -3.06
CA PRO A 243 22.04 15.44 -4.01
C PRO A 243 20.71 14.75 -4.34
N PHE A 244 19.70 15.55 -4.65
CA PHE A 244 18.41 15.09 -5.15
C PHE A 244 17.86 16.00 -6.24
N ARG A 245 16.96 15.44 -7.05
CA ARG A 245 16.18 16.14 -8.07
C ARG A 245 14.77 15.60 -8.10
N VAL A 246 13.80 16.52 -8.21
CA VAL A 246 12.39 16.25 -8.49
C VAL A 246 12.04 16.93 -9.81
N TRP A 247 11.46 16.19 -10.75
CA TRP A 247 11.07 16.75 -12.05
C TRP A 247 9.72 16.21 -12.53
N ASP A 248 9.06 16.97 -13.39
CA ASP A 248 7.82 16.56 -14.02
C ASP A 248 8.09 15.54 -15.13
N ALA A 249 7.37 14.42 -15.11
CA ALA A 249 7.59 13.33 -16.05
C ALA A 249 7.19 13.66 -17.50
N ASP A 250 6.25 14.57 -17.70
CA ASP A 250 5.76 14.92 -19.04
C ASP A 250 6.60 16.05 -19.65
N THR A 251 6.94 17.08 -18.88
CA THR A 251 7.67 18.25 -19.40
C THR A 251 9.20 18.13 -19.25
N GLY A 252 9.68 17.29 -18.33
CA GLY A 252 11.09 17.21 -17.96
C GLY A 252 11.60 18.39 -17.12
N GLU A 253 10.69 19.32 -16.75
CA GLU A 253 11.00 20.48 -15.92
C GLU A 253 11.48 20.04 -14.53
N THR A 254 12.65 20.53 -14.10
CA THR A 254 13.07 20.40 -12.71
C THR A 254 12.20 21.27 -11.82
N LEU A 255 11.47 20.64 -10.90
CA LEU A 255 10.56 21.30 -9.97
C LEU A 255 11.27 21.68 -8.65
N LEU A 256 12.25 20.87 -8.24
CA LEU A 256 13.07 21.09 -7.06
C LEU A 256 14.36 20.28 -7.20
N GLU A 257 15.50 20.87 -6.85
CA GLU A 257 16.78 20.14 -6.73
C GLU A 257 17.63 20.77 -5.63
N GLY A 258 18.59 20.00 -5.12
CA GLY A 258 19.50 20.47 -4.07
C GLY A 258 20.18 19.32 -3.36
N GLU A 259 20.65 19.57 -2.15
CA GLU A 259 21.16 18.55 -1.24
C GLU A 259 20.21 18.35 -0.07
N PHE A 260 20.03 17.11 0.36
CA PHE A 260 19.35 16.81 1.62
C PHE A 260 20.36 16.41 2.68
N ARG A 261 20.03 16.67 3.95
CA ARG A 261 20.75 16.16 5.12
C ARG A 261 19.74 15.68 6.14
N THR A 262 19.92 14.48 6.65
CA THR A 262 19.04 13.86 7.64
C THR A 262 19.87 13.32 8.80
N GLN A 263 19.37 13.48 10.02
CA GLN A 263 19.90 12.74 11.16
C GLN A 263 19.49 11.27 11.07
N ALA A 264 20.20 10.42 11.81
CA ALA A 264 19.80 9.03 11.98
C ALA A 264 18.35 8.96 12.47
N ASN A 265 17.54 8.10 11.85
CA ASN A 265 16.18 7.82 12.27
C ASN A 265 15.24 9.06 12.30
N ALA A 266 15.43 10.02 11.41
CA ALA A 266 14.65 11.28 11.37
C ALA A 266 14.17 11.64 9.96
N ASN A 267 13.10 12.44 9.91
CA ASN A 267 12.64 13.08 8.68
C ASN A 267 13.15 14.52 8.61
N GLN A 268 13.49 14.98 7.40
CA GLN A 268 13.82 16.37 7.11
C GLN A 268 13.01 16.85 5.89
N GLU A 269 12.31 17.96 6.03
CA GLU A 269 11.73 18.66 4.87
C GLU A 269 12.85 19.34 4.09
N VAL A 270 12.94 19.06 2.78
CA VAL A 270 14.01 19.55 1.90
C VAL A 270 13.54 20.64 0.94
N GLY A 271 12.23 20.83 0.83
CA GLY A 271 11.63 21.91 0.06
C GLY A 271 10.15 21.70 -0.19
N ARG A 272 9.57 22.62 -0.97
CA ARG A 272 8.15 22.62 -1.33
C ARG A 272 7.99 22.91 -2.82
N ILE A 273 7.04 22.25 -3.45
CA ILE A 273 6.68 22.46 -4.85
C ILE A 273 5.27 23.01 -4.88
N ARG A 274 5.06 24.15 -5.55
CA ARG A 274 3.73 24.74 -5.74
C ARG A 274 2.93 23.85 -6.69
N VAL A 275 1.70 23.52 -6.32
CA VAL A 275 0.82 22.65 -7.11
C VAL A 275 -0.62 23.13 -7.11
N SER A 276 -1.39 22.64 -8.08
CA SER A 276 -2.85 22.75 -8.11
C SER A 276 -3.49 21.37 -7.97
N HIS A 277 -4.56 21.25 -7.17
CA HIS A 277 -5.29 20.00 -6.99
C HIS A 277 -5.99 19.51 -8.27
N GLY A 278 -6.26 20.42 -9.22
CA GLY A 278 -6.90 20.10 -10.48
C GLY A 278 -5.95 19.55 -11.54
N GLU A 279 -4.64 19.54 -11.28
CA GLU A 279 -3.64 19.02 -12.21
C GLU A 279 -3.43 17.52 -12.00
N HIS A 280 -3.28 16.79 -13.11
CA HIS A 280 -2.74 15.43 -13.11
C HIS A 280 -1.30 15.48 -13.57
N ARG A 281 -0.37 15.18 -12.66
CA ARG A 281 1.08 15.23 -12.92
C ARG A 281 1.75 14.06 -12.25
N LEU A 282 2.86 13.62 -12.83
CA LEU A 282 3.75 12.65 -12.20
C LEU A 282 5.07 13.35 -11.90
N PHE A 283 5.43 13.39 -10.63
CA PHE A 283 6.76 13.84 -10.22
C PHE A 283 7.67 12.63 -10.08
N LEU A 284 8.81 12.68 -10.74
CA LEU A 284 9.88 11.71 -10.61
C LEU A 284 10.92 12.28 -9.65
N ILE A 285 11.45 11.43 -8.78
CA ILE A 285 12.37 11.80 -7.72
C ILE A 285 13.60 10.91 -7.87
N GLU A 286 14.79 11.50 -7.92
CA GLU A 286 16.07 10.79 -7.85
C GLU A 286 16.91 11.41 -6.75
N TRP A 287 17.64 10.57 -6.01
CA TRP A 287 18.64 11.02 -5.05
C TRP A 287 19.80 10.03 -4.99
N ARG A 288 20.93 10.47 -4.40
CA ARG A 288 22.09 9.61 -4.15
C ARG A 288 22.43 9.57 -2.67
N VAL A 289 22.73 8.36 -2.18
CA VAL A 289 23.30 8.10 -0.84
C VAL A 289 24.39 7.05 -1.01
N ASP A 290 25.53 7.25 -0.36
CA ASP A 290 26.68 6.33 -0.42
C ASP A 290 27.08 5.98 -1.86
N GLY A 291 27.08 6.98 -2.75
CA GLY A 291 27.41 6.84 -4.17
C GLY A 291 26.37 6.10 -5.02
N ARG A 292 25.28 5.59 -4.43
CA ARG A 292 24.25 4.83 -5.16
C ARG A 292 23.01 5.69 -5.42
N ALA A 293 22.56 5.70 -6.67
CA ALA A 293 21.30 6.33 -7.04
C ALA A 293 20.09 5.53 -6.53
N ARG A 294 19.03 6.25 -6.20
CA ARG A 294 17.72 5.74 -5.80
C ARG A 294 16.65 6.57 -6.47
N GLY A 295 15.47 5.98 -6.66
CA GLY A 295 14.35 6.66 -7.30
C GLY A 295 13.04 6.38 -6.61
N ASN A 296 12.14 7.35 -6.70
CA ASN A 296 10.76 7.28 -6.26
C ASN A 296 9.91 8.18 -7.16
N HIS A 297 8.59 8.13 -7.04
CA HIS A 297 7.69 8.99 -7.79
C HIS A 297 6.53 9.47 -6.92
N TYR A 298 5.79 10.47 -7.39
CA TYR A 298 4.59 10.96 -6.73
C TYR A 298 3.52 11.26 -7.77
N LEU A 299 2.34 10.67 -7.58
CA LEU A 299 1.17 10.87 -8.42
C LEU A 299 0.33 12.01 -7.84
N LEU A 300 0.42 13.18 -8.48
CA LEU A 300 -0.40 14.34 -8.16
C LEU A 300 -1.71 14.28 -8.94
N GLY A 301 -2.81 14.53 -8.23
CA GLY A 301 -4.12 14.66 -8.82
C GLY A 301 -5.20 13.88 -8.08
N LYS A 302 -6.45 14.27 -8.30
CA LYS A 302 -7.61 13.47 -7.89
C LYS A 302 -8.06 12.59 -9.06
N PRO A 303 -8.53 11.37 -8.80
CA PRO A 303 -9.14 10.55 -9.84
C PRO A 303 -10.36 11.23 -10.50
N PRO A 304 -10.73 10.83 -11.73
CA PRO A 304 -10.07 9.79 -12.54
C PRO A 304 -8.81 10.32 -13.23
N ILE A 305 -7.73 9.53 -13.17
CA ILE A 305 -6.48 9.80 -13.88
C ILE A 305 -6.58 9.17 -15.27
N PRO A 306 -6.20 9.83 -16.38
CA PRO A 306 -6.24 9.21 -17.69
C PRO A 306 -5.33 7.98 -17.76
N PHE A 307 -5.91 6.79 -17.96
CA PHE A 307 -5.17 5.53 -17.90
C PHE A 307 -4.03 5.46 -18.93
N GLU A 308 -4.27 5.92 -20.16
CA GLU A 308 -3.24 6.00 -21.20
C GLU A 308 -2.07 6.94 -20.86
N ARG A 309 -2.33 7.99 -20.06
CA ARG A 309 -1.28 8.84 -19.54
C ARG A 309 -0.46 8.11 -18.48
N TYR A 310 -1.11 7.37 -17.59
CA TYR A 310 -0.41 6.53 -16.62
C TYR A 310 0.42 5.44 -17.32
N ARG A 311 -0.07 4.80 -18.40
CA ARG A 311 0.74 3.82 -19.16
C ARG A 311 2.07 4.42 -19.65
N LYS A 312 2.08 5.69 -20.09
CA LYS A 312 3.31 6.40 -20.47
C LYS A 312 4.19 6.66 -19.25
N TRP A 313 3.59 7.13 -18.15
CA TRP A 313 4.27 7.36 -16.88
C TRP A 313 4.92 6.10 -16.30
N LEU A 314 4.29 4.93 -16.47
CA LEU A 314 4.84 3.65 -15.98
C LEU A 314 6.23 3.38 -16.55
N ARG A 315 6.49 3.73 -17.83
CA ARG A 315 7.82 3.60 -18.43
C ARG A 315 8.84 4.54 -17.79
N ALA A 316 8.43 5.77 -17.49
CA ALA A 316 9.29 6.75 -16.81
C ALA A 316 9.60 6.31 -15.36
N ILE A 317 8.59 5.78 -14.65
CA ILE A 317 8.76 5.20 -13.31
C ILE A 317 9.69 3.98 -13.38
N ALA A 318 9.54 3.12 -14.39
CA ALA A 318 10.37 1.94 -14.58
C ALA A 318 11.84 2.28 -14.87
N ALA A 319 12.11 3.44 -15.49
CA ALA A 319 13.46 3.91 -15.81
C ALA A 319 14.22 4.50 -14.61
N LEU A 320 13.54 4.83 -13.50
CA LEU A 320 14.20 5.27 -12.27
C LEU A 320 15.16 4.19 -11.72
N PRO A 321 16.17 4.57 -10.91
CA PRO A 321 17.07 3.60 -10.27
C PRO A 321 16.33 2.45 -9.58
N ALA A 322 16.95 1.26 -9.61
CA ALA A 322 16.28 -0.01 -9.27
C ALA A 322 15.01 -0.23 -10.11
N GLY A 323 15.14 -0.02 -11.42
CA GLY A 323 14.08 -0.19 -12.41
C GLY A 323 13.54 -1.61 -12.55
N PHE A 324 12.54 -1.75 -13.42
CA PHE A 324 11.89 -3.00 -13.77
C PHE A 324 11.46 -2.95 -15.25
N ASN A 325 11.09 -4.08 -15.84
CA ASN A 325 10.57 -4.10 -17.21
C ASN A 325 9.08 -3.74 -17.19
N PRO A 326 8.64 -2.57 -17.72
CA PRO A 326 7.24 -2.18 -17.71
C PRO A 326 6.38 -3.06 -18.61
N GLU A 327 6.96 -3.73 -19.61
CA GLU A 327 6.23 -4.59 -20.55
C GLU A 327 5.95 -5.98 -19.98
N GLU A 328 6.65 -6.39 -18.90
CA GLU A 328 6.38 -7.63 -18.16
C GLU A 328 5.35 -7.45 -17.03
N VAL A 329 4.99 -6.20 -16.71
CA VAL A 329 4.02 -5.93 -15.66
C VAL A 329 2.67 -6.52 -16.04
N ALA A 330 2.08 -7.28 -15.11
CA ALA A 330 0.81 -7.96 -15.28
C ALA A 330 0.75 -9.02 -16.40
N ARG A 331 1.89 -9.44 -16.98
CA ARG A 331 1.93 -10.41 -18.09
C ARG A 331 1.96 -11.86 -17.71
#